data_AF-K8XIB0-F1
#
_entry.id   AF-K8XIB0-F1
#
_cell.length_a   1.000
_cell.length_b   1.000
_cell.length_c   1.000
_cell.angle_alpha   90.00
_cell.angle_beta   90.00
_cell.angle_gamma   90.00
#
_symmetry.space_group_name_H-M   'P 1'
#
loop_
_entity.id
_entity.type
_entity.pdbx_description
1 polymer ?
#
loop_
_entity_poly.entity_id
_entity_poly.type
_entity_poly.pdbx_seq_one_letter_code
_entity_poly.pdbx_strand_id
1 'polypeptide(L)'
;MPKSRGRRKGGKSRPVRRPPRQLHPADLLLRDARQLLEIDDALTAETWASGWLGEAWSTAAVTEHEPEHQLCMQVTGRACTTPSPHSLAAIDALARVAPASDTAMLTDTLHIMAETQPLPTWHTIEAWTPTAAWRAVDVYDSERVLFIDYDGPHPHTLMANIYQVGGLMIDKLALLNPGAATAWDQLREPNEVPMPLQSVPVAEVLADLAHALRITDMTWPRTTDEDFCDHRALAWSRCRDYLPEWPEHTGLPEQRRRQLVEDFLTDIGSDDDVSRSLAELFLDYGDGYIGAGALRWSPGEVMLLLTDWLPRKAVLDVDQRNALPFVLRRWLTFALTQQGIDRQWISLVVDAVDTFLPEFHDAFDDETAWGPGKQVVAALSERGVDLTDRHAVDDAIRQLNAEQLAHRLRP
;
A
#
# COMPACT_ATOMS: atom_id res chain seq x y z
N MET A 1 35.12 79.43 -29.00
CA MET A 1 35.00 78.54 -27.82
C MET A 1 33.67 77.80 -27.84
N PRO A 2 33.65 76.47 -28.01
CA PRO A 2 32.45 75.65 -27.79
C PRO A 2 32.53 74.85 -26.48
N LYS A 3 31.38 74.73 -25.81
CA LYS A 3 31.14 74.19 -24.46
C LYS A 3 31.35 72.68 -24.36
N SER A 4 32.06 72.23 -23.31
CA SER A 4 32.25 70.81 -22.98
C SER A 4 30.94 70.15 -22.52
N ARG A 5 30.58 69.01 -23.12
CA ARG A 5 29.47 68.16 -22.65
C ARG A 5 29.98 67.21 -21.57
N GLY A 6 29.37 67.28 -20.39
CA GLY A 6 29.71 66.49 -19.22
C GLY A 6 29.45 64.99 -19.39
N ARG A 7 30.39 64.20 -18.87
CA ARG A 7 30.40 62.73 -18.79
C ARG A 7 29.36 62.27 -17.75
N ARG A 8 28.37 61.46 -18.14
CA ARG A 8 27.43 60.80 -17.21
C ARG A 8 28.18 59.77 -16.36
N LYS A 9 28.08 59.88 -15.03
CA LYS A 9 28.57 58.89 -14.06
C LYS A 9 27.80 57.57 -14.24
N GLY A 10 28.52 56.46 -14.42
CA GLY A 10 27.95 55.12 -14.43
C GLY A 10 27.37 54.77 -13.06
N GLY A 11 26.10 54.40 -13.03
CA GLY A 11 25.44 53.88 -11.83
C GLY A 11 26.00 52.50 -11.48
N LYS A 12 26.35 52.31 -10.20
CA LYS A 12 26.73 51.00 -9.65
C LYS A 12 25.49 50.09 -9.68
N SER A 13 25.52 49.02 -10.48
CA SER A 13 24.47 48.00 -10.46
C SER A 13 24.49 47.29 -9.10
N ARG A 14 23.39 47.37 -8.35
CA ARG A 14 23.17 46.51 -7.17
C ARG A 14 23.12 45.05 -7.64
N PRO A 15 23.79 44.12 -6.95
CA PRO A 15 23.69 42.70 -7.29
C PRO A 15 22.24 42.25 -7.04
N VAL A 16 21.59 41.81 -8.11
CA VAL A 16 20.28 41.16 -8.03
C VAL A 16 20.50 39.85 -7.28
N ARG A 17 20.09 39.80 -6.01
CA ARG A 17 19.95 38.53 -5.28
C ARG A 17 18.86 37.74 -5.99
N ARG A 18 19.27 36.85 -6.89
CA ARG A 18 18.37 35.81 -7.41
C ARG A 18 17.98 34.92 -6.22
N PRO A 19 16.71 34.53 -6.09
CA PRO A 19 16.34 33.49 -5.13
C PRO A 19 17.20 32.25 -5.39
N PRO A 20 17.60 31.50 -4.35
CA PRO A 20 18.37 30.28 -4.54
C PRO A 20 17.61 29.38 -5.53
N ARG A 21 18.30 28.96 -6.59
CA ARG A 21 17.74 28.03 -7.58
C ARG A 21 17.41 26.76 -6.80
N GLN A 22 16.13 26.36 -6.78
CA GLN A 22 15.76 25.04 -6.28
C GLN A 22 16.56 24.01 -7.07
N LEU A 23 17.32 23.19 -6.36
CA LEU A 23 18.13 22.15 -6.96
C LEU A 23 17.20 21.04 -7.43
N HIS A 24 17.54 20.46 -8.58
CA HIS A 24 16.82 19.29 -9.08
C HIS A 24 17.08 18.10 -8.14
N PRO A 25 16.14 17.16 -7.93
CA PRO A 25 16.37 15.94 -7.14
C PRO A 25 17.70 15.23 -7.48
N ALA A 26 17.98 14.99 -8.76
CA ALA A 26 19.27 14.44 -9.20
C ALA A 26 20.52 15.27 -8.78
N ASP A 27 20.43 16.60 -8.67
CA ASP A 27 21.54 17.43 -8.17
C ASP A 27 21.73 17.26 -6.66
N LEU A 28 20.64 17.07 -5.91
CA LEU A 28 20.68 16.79 -4.47
C LEU A 28 21.27 15.41 -4.20
N LEU A 29 20.81 14.40 -4.93
CA LEU A 29 21.32 13.03 -4.88
C LEU A 29 22.82 12.98 -5.14
N LEU A 30 23.30 13.61 -6.22
CA LEU A 30 24.73 13.64 -6.53
C LEU A 30 25.54 14.40 -5.47
N ARG A 31 24.97 15.44 -4.85
CA ARG A 31 25.64 16.14 -3.75
C ARG A 31 25.78 15.24 -2.52
N ASP A 32 24.73 14.46 -2.24
CA ASP A 32 24.62 13.57 -1.08
C ASP A 32 25.50 12.32 -1.24
N ALA A 33 25.66 11.82 -2.46
CA ALA A 33 26.50 10.67 -2.83
C ALA A 33 27.98 10.77 -2.41
N ARG A 34 28.45 11.92 -1.91
CA ARG A 34 29.78 12.04 -1.31
C ARG A 34 29.96 11.13 -0.10
N GLN A 35 28.90 10.89 0.67
CA GLN A 35 28.96 10.00 1.82
C GLN A 35 29.27 8.55 1.43
N LEU A 36 28.92 8.14 0.20
CA LEU A 36 29.23 6.80 -0.32
C LEU A 36 30.73 6.53 -0.47
N LEU A 37 31.56 7.58 -0.46
CA LEU A 37 33.02 7.44 -0.48
C LEU A 37 33.62 7.18 0.91
N GLU A 38 32.83 7.41 1.96
CA GLU A 38 33.26 7.27 3.36
C GLU A 38 32.82 5.93 3.96
N ILE A 39 31.94 5.19 3.28
CA ILE A 39 31.45 3.88 3.70
C ILE A 39 32.24 2.74 3.05
N ASP A 40 32.30 1.60 3.73
CA ASP A 40 32.89 0.34 3.26
C ASP A 40 31.86 -0.79 3.14
N ASP A 41 30.59 -0.50 3.39
CA ASP A 41 29.48 -1.45 3.38
C ASP A 41 28.54 -1.22 2.19
N ALA A 42 28.37 -2.26 1.38
CA ALA A 42 27.45 -2.22 0.24
C ALA A 42 25.98 -2.15 0.66
N LEU A 43 25.59 -2.69 1.82
CA LEU A 43 24.19 -2.64 2.27
C LEU A 43 23.77 -1.20 2.59
N THR A 44 24.69 -0.43 3.18
CA THR A 44 24.53 1.00 3.39
C THR A 44 24.37 1.75 2.06
N ALA A 45 25.12 1.38 1.02
CA ALA A 45 24.97 1.97 -0.33
C ALA A 45 23.62 1.60 -0.97
N GLU A 46 23.16 0.35 -0.84
CA GLU A 46 21.85 -0.10 -1.33
C GLU A 46 20.70 0.64 -0.62
N THR A 47 20.81 0.79 0.70
CA THR A 47 19.82 1.52 1.51
C THR A 47 19.75 2.99 1.10
N TRP A 48 20.92 3.62 0.92
CA TRP A 48 21.01 4.99 0.43
C TRP A 48 20.33 5.17 -0.93
N ALA A 49 20.60 4.28 -1.88
CA ALA A 49 19.99 4.34 -3.21
C ALA A 49 18.48 4.08 -3.16
N SER A 50 18.05 3.16 -2.29
CA SER A 50 16.64 2.86 -2.10
C SER A 50 15.86 4.05 -1.55
N GLY A 51 16.42 4.81 -0.59
CA GLY A 51 15.81 6.04 -0.08
C GLY A 51 15.54 7.08 -1.17
N TRP A 52 16.53 7.34 -2.03
CA TRP A 52 16.35 8.28 -3.14
C TRP A 52 15.31 7.83 -4.17
N LEU A 53 15.24 6.53 -4.47
CA LEU A 53 14.21 5.97 -5.36
C LEU A 53 12.83 6.00 -4.70
N GLY A 54 12.75 5.77 -3.38
CA GLY A 54 11.56 5.90 -2.57
C GLY A 54 10.99 7.32 -2.56
N GLU A 55 11.85 8.33 -2.35
CA GLU A 55 11.46 9.74 -2.40
C GLU A 55 10.94 10.13 -3.79
N ALA A 56 11.62 9.69 -4.87
CA ALA A 56 11.14 9.93 -6.23
C ALA A 56 9.78 9.28 -6.48
N TRP A 57 9.57 8.05 -5.99
CA TRP A 57 8.30 7.34 -6.12
C TRP A 57 7.16 8.02 -5.35
N SER A 58 7.36 8.35 -4.06
CA SER A 58 6.31 8.89 -3.20
C SER A 58 5.89 10.31 -3.56
N THR A 59 6.84 11.14 -4.04
CA THR A 59 6.58 12.55 -4.38
C THR A 59 6.08 12.76 -5.81
N ALA A 60 6.05 11.71 -6.64
CA ALA A 60 5.64 11.85 -8.02
C ALA A 60 4.15 12.17 -8.18
N ALA A 61 3.86 12.97 -9.21
CA ALA A 61 2.48 13.30 -9.56
C ALA A 61 1.72 12.06 -10.07
N VAL A 62 0.39 12.09 -9.99
CA VAL A 62 -0.52 11.04 -10.54
C VAL A 62 -0.20 10.71 -12.00
N THR A 63 0.24 11.71 -12.78
CA THR A 63 0.56 11.56 -14.20
C THR A 63 1.92 10.92 -14.47
N GLU A 64 2.77 10.80 -13.45
CA GLU A 64 4.10 10.24 -13.55
C GLU A 64 4.10 8.75 -13.22
N HIS A 65 4.40 7.94 -14.24
CA HIS A 65 4.28 6.48 -14.18
C HIS A 65 5.64 5.80 -13.94
N GLU A 66 6.76 6.48 -14.20
CA GLU A 66 8.12 5.92 -14.05
C GLU A 66 9.07 6.90 -13.36
N PRO A 67 8.76 7.38 -12.14
CA PRO A 67 9.57 8.40 -11.47
C PRO A 67 10.99 7.93 -11.13
N GLU A 68 11.16 6.65 -10.77
CA GLU A 68 12.48 6.06 -10.52
C GLU A 68 13.36 6.05 -11.79
N HIS A 69 12.77 5.68 -12.93
CA HIS A 69 13.45 5.72 -14.24
C HIS A 69 13.89 7.14 -14.58
N GLN A 70 13.01 8.13 -14.39
CA GLN A 70 13.34 9.52 -14.62
C GLN A 70 14.50 10.00 -13.74
N LEU A 71 14.51 9.63 -12.45
CA LEU A 71 15.61 9.95 -11.56
C LEU A 71 16.92 9.31 -12.06
N CYS A 72 16.91 8.00 -12.38
CA CYS A 72 18.08 7.29 -12.87
C CYS A 72 18.64 7.93 -14.15
N MET A 73 17.79 8.22 -15.14
CA MET A 73 18.15 8.90 -16.39
C MET A 73 18.83 10.26 -16.13
N GLN A 74 18.27 11.03 -15.21
CA GLN A 74 18.76 12.36 -14.86
C GLN A 74 20.11 12.33 -14.12
N VAL A 75 20.31 11.35 -13.25
CA VAL A 75 21.59 11.12 -12.55
C VAL A 75 22.65 10.68 -13.55
N THR A 76 22.35 9.69 -14.39
CA THR A 76 23.22 9.22 -15.48
C THR A 76 23.67 10.36 -16.39
N GLY A 77 22.74 11.17 -16.91
CA GLY A 77 23.08 12.29 -17.79
C GLY A 77 24.03 13.32 -17.13
N ARG A 78 23.83 13.59 -15.84
CA ARG A 78 24.70 14.51 -15.07
C ARG A 78 26.06 13.90 -14.76
N ALA A 79 26.08 12.63 -14.35
CA ALA A 79 27.31 11.89 -14.06
C ALA A 79 28.21 11.78 -15.29
N CYS A 80 27.64 11.55 -16.48
CA CYS A 80 28.39 11.55 -17.74
C CYS A 80 28.89 12.95 -18.15
N THR A 81 28.12 14.01 -17.84
CA THR A 81 28.49 15.39 -18.19
C THR A 81 29.61 15.93 -17.28
N THR A 82 29.56 15.60 -15.98
CA THR A 82 30.55 16.01 -14.98
C THR A 82 30.99 14.80 -14.15
N PRO A 83 31.82 13.91 -14.70
CA PRO A 83 32.27 12.72 -13.99
C PRO A 83 33.07 13.07 -12.73
N SER A 84 32.81 12.31 -11.67
CA SER A 84 33.46 12.43 -10.37
C SER A 84 33.40 11.10 -9.62
N PRO A 85 34.22 10.90 -8.56
CA PRO A 85 34.18 9.68 -7.76
C PRO A 85 32.80 9.44 -7.12
N HIS A 86 32.17 10.49 -6.58
CA HIS A 86 30.86 10.36 -5.93
C HIS A 86 29.71 10.17 -6.94
N SER A 87 29.81 10.74 -8.14
CA SER A 87 28.82 10.44 -9.19
C SER A 87 28.95 9.00 -9.70
N LEU A 88 30.17 8.45 -9.78
CA LEU A 88 30.34 7.02 -10.07
C LEU A 88 29.73 6.18 -8.94
N ALA A 89 30.03 6.49 -7.68
CA ALA A 89 29.48 5.78 -6.52
C ALA A 89 27.94 5.83 -6.50
N ALA A 90 27.33 6.95 -6.89
CA ALA A 90 25.87 7.06 -7.03
C ALA A 90 25.32 6.09 -8.09
N ILE A 91 25.96 6.01 -9.26
CA ILE A 91 25.54 5.09 -10.33
C ILE A 91 25.69 3.63 -9.89
N ASP A 92 26.79 3.29 -9.20
CA ASP A 92 27.02 1.94 -8.65
C ASP A 92 25.95 1.57 -7.61
N ALA A 93 25.65 2.47 -6.67
CA ALA A 93 24.61 2.24 -5.66
C ALA A 93 23.22 2.09 -6.29
N LEU A 94 22.87 2.93 -7.27
CA LEU A 94 21.60 2.81 -8.01
C LEU A 94 21.52 1.49 -8.77
N ALA A 95 22.61 1.06 -9.44
CA ALA A 95 22.64 -0.17 -10.22
C ALA A 95 22.29 -1.42 -9.40
N ARG A 96 22.50 -1.39 -8.07
CA ARG A 96 22.23 -2.50 -7.16
C ARG A 96 20.75 -2.68 -6.78
N VAL A 97 19.95 -1.61 -6.83
CA VAL A 97 18.54 -1.64 -6.37
C VAL A 97 17.53 -1.10 -7.37
N ALA A 98 17.99 -0.50 -8.47
CA ALA A 98 17.12 0.09 -9.48
C ALA A 98 16.18 -0.96 -10.13
N PRO A 99 15.05 -0.51 -10.72
CA PRO A 99 14.19 -1.35 -11.52
C PRO A 99 14.96 -2.06 -12.65
N ALA A 100 14.49 -3.26 -13.03
CA ALA A 100 15.13 -4.07 -14.07
C ALA A 100 15.23 -3.35 -15.43
N SER A 101 14.34 -2.38 -15.70
CA SER A 101 14.39 -1.53 -16.90
C SER A 101 15.64 -0.64 -16.96
N ASP A 102 16.24 -0.32 -15.83
CA ASP A 102 17.31 0.68 -15.71
C ASP A 102 18.69 0.05 -15.52
N THR A 103 18.74 -1.22 -15.10
CA THR A 103 19.97 -1.93 -14.76
C THR A 103 21.00 -1.90 -15.89
N ALA A 104 20.57 -2.11 -17.14
CA ALA A 104 21.46 -2.09 -18.30
C ALA A 104 22.13 -0.71 -18.49
N MET A 105 21.33 0.37 -18.46
CA MET A 105 21.85 1.73 -18.58
C MET A 105 22.83 2.08 -17.46
N LEU A 106 22.47 1.76 -16.21
CA LEU A 106 23.29 2.07 -15.05
C LEU A 106 24.61 1.27 -15.08
N THR A 107 24.57 0.00 -15.45
CA THR A 107 25.75 -0.87 -15.58
C THR A 107 26.68 -0.38 -16.69
N ASP A 108 26.16 -0.02 -17.86
CA ASP A 108 26.94 0.53 -18.96
C ASP A 108 27.60 1.86 -18.57
N THR A 109 26.85 2.72 -17.87
CA THR A 109 27.35 4.00 -17.36
C THR A 109 28.48 3.79 -16.35
N LEU A 110 28.31 2.84 -15.43
CA LEU A 110 29.33 2.48 -14.44
C LEU A 110 30.61 2.01 -15.13
N HIS A 111 30.48 1.13 -16.14
CA HIS A 111 31.62 0.62 -16.90
C HIS A 111 32.41 1.74 -17.59
N ILE A 112 31.72 2.66 -18.27
CA ILE A 112 32.35 3.81 -18.94
C ILE A 112 33.05 4.73 -17.92
N MET A 113 32.38 5.03 -16.81
CA MET A 113 32.94 5.96 -15.81
C MET A 113 34.13 5.36 -15.06
N ALA A 114 34.16 4.04 -14.85
CA ALA A 114 35.25 3.33 -14.18
C ALA A 114 36.59 3.42 -14.93
N GLU A 115 36.60 3.80 -16.21
CA GLU A 115 37.83 4.09 -16.96
C GLU A 115 38.57 5.33 -16.43
N THR A 116 37.86 6.26 -15.78
CA THR A 116 38.42 7.56 -15.37
C THR A 116 38.21 7.90 -13.90
N GLN A 117 37.26 7.27 -13.23
CA GLN A 117 36.93 7.51 -11.82
C GLN A 117 37.24 6.26 -10.99
N PRO A 118 37.72 6.41 -9.75
CA PRO A 118 37.96 5.27 -8.87
C PRO A 118 36.62 4.61 -8.48
N LEU A 119 36.59 3.28 -8.51
CA LEU A 119 35.48 2.49 -7.99
C LEU A 119 35.42 2.60 -6.46
N PRO A 120 34.23 2.63 -5.84
CA PRO A 120 34.10 2.57 -4.40
C PRO A 120 34.63 1.24 -3.85
N THR A 121 35.07 1.22 -2.59
CA THR A 121 35.63 0.02 -1.92
C THR A 121 34.63 -1.12 -1.84
N TRP A 122 33.34 -0.79 -1.77
CA TRP A 122 32.23 -1.74 -1.71
C TRP A 122 31.76 -2.24 -3.09
N HIS A 123 32.34 -1.76 -4.21
CA HIS A 123 31.93 -2.14 -5.57
C HIS A 123 31.93 -3.66 -5.81
N THR A 124 32.96 -4.35 -5.32
CA THR A 124 33.16 -5.79 -5.56
C THR A 124 32.43 -6.69 -4.56
N ILE A 125 31.72 -6.10 -3.59
CA ILE A 125 30.95 -6.86 -2.60
C ILE A 125 29.76 -7.48 -3.32
N GLU A 126 29.75 -8.82 -3.35
CA GLU A 126 28.71 -9.65 -3.96
C GLU A 126 27.35 -9.49 -3.25
N ALA A 127 26.29 -9.86 -3.95
CA ALA A 127 24.93 -9.82 -3.42
C ALA A 127 24.72 -10.85 -2.28
N TRP A 128 23.73 -10.57 -1.44
CA TRP A 128 23.37 -11.43 -0.33
C TRP A 128 22.53 -12.62 -0.78
N THR A 129 22.74 -13.75 -0.12
CA THR A 129 21.95 -14.96 -0.36
C THR A 129 20.91 -15.11 0.74
N PRO A 130 19.61 -15.24 0.42
CA PRO A 130 18.60 -15.51 1.44
C PRO A 130 18.76 -16.95 1.95
N THR A 131 18.78 -17.14 3.27
CA THR A 131 19.14 -18.42 3.91
C THR A 131 18.01 -19.04 4.71
N ALA A 132 17.17 -18.23 5.33
CA ALA A 132 16.01 -18.67 6.10
C ALA A 132 14.91 -17.61 6.04
N ALA A 133 13.66 -18.04 6.21
CA ALA A 133 12.53 -17.12 6.25
C ALA A 133 11.44 -17.60 7.21
N TRP A 134 10.68 -16.63 7.70
CA TRP A 134 9.57 -16.84 8.61
C TRP A 134 8.39 -15.95 8.25
N ARG A 135 7.22 -16.41 8.66
CA ARG A 135 5.95 -15.72 8.55
C ARG A 135 5.26 -15.76 9.91
N ALA A 136 4.89 -14.61 10.43
CA ALA A 136 3.97 -14.48 11.55
C ALA A 136 2.65 -13.93 11.01
N VAL A 137 1.53 -14.56 11.37
CA VAL A 137 0.18 -14.16 10.93
C VAL A 137 -0.71 -14.15 12.16
N ASP A 138 -1.54 -13.12 12.31
CA ASP A 138 -2.52 -13.06 13.37
C ASP A 138 -3.64 -14.11 13.18
N VAL A 139 -4.46 -14.31 14.21
CA VAL A 139 -5.53 -15.33 14.17
C VAL A 139 -6.61 -15.02 13.13
N TYR A 140 -6.70 -13.77 12.67
CA TYR A 140 -7.66 -13.32 11.67
C TYR A 140 -7.10 -13.37 10.22
N ASP A 141 -5.79 -13.51 10.05
CA ASP A 141 -5.06 -13.25 8.78
C ASP A 141 -5.31 -11.81 8.27
N SER A 142 -5.38 -10.87 9.21
CA SER A 142 -5.53 -9.43 8.95
C SER A 142 -4.18 -8.68 8.98
N GLU A 143 -3.19 -9.25 9.65
CA GLU A 143 -1.81 -8.74 9.71
C GLU A 143 -0.80 -9.87 9.54
N ARG A 144 0.29 -9.57 8.83
CA ARG A 144 1.38 -10.51 8.57
C ARG A 144 2.73 -9.84 8.65
N VAL A 145 3.65 -10.45 9.38
CA VAL A 145 5.06 -10.03 9.42
C VAL A 145 5.93 -11.08 8.75
N LEU A 146 6.72 -10.65 7.77
CA LEU A 146 7.69 -11.48 7.08
C LEU A 146 9.09 -11.20 7.61
N PHE A 147 9.90 -12.24 7.79
CA PHE A 147 11.32 -12.13 8.09
C PHE A 147 12.11 -12.97 7.10
N ILE A 148 13.14 -12.39 6.49
CA ILE A 148 14.04 -13.09 5.55
C ILE A 148 15.48 -12.82 5.98
N ASP A 149 16.18 -13.86 6.42
CA ASP A 149 17.59 -13.78 6.79
C ASP A 149 18.46 -13.86 5.54
N TYR A 150 19.40 -12.94 5.44
CA TYR A 150 20.39 -12.84 4.37
C TYR A 150 21.78 -13.06 4.94
N ASP A 151 22.51 -14.01 4.34
CA ASP A 151 23.94 -14.20 4.58
C ASP A 151 24.76 -13.45 3.52
N GLY A 152 26.00 -13.14 3.86
CA GLY A 152 26.91 -12.38 3.01
C GLY A 152 27.85 -11.48 3.80
N PRO A 153 28.44 -10.46 3.15
CA PRO A 153 29.45 -9.59 3.77
C PRO A 153 28.93 -8.78 4.96
N HIS A 154 27.65 -8.42 4.94
CA HIS A 154 26.93 -7.84 6.08
C HIS A 154 25.62 -8.61 6.32
N PRO A 155 25.61 -9.71 7.09
CA PRO A 155 24.40 -10.47 7.33
C PRO A 155 23.31 -9.60 7.97
N HIS A 156 22.06 -9.75 7.56
CA HIS A 156 20.93 -8.97 8.06
C HIS A 156 19.60 -9.72 7.86
N THR A 157 18.54 -9.22 8.49
CA THR A 157 17.17 -9.70 8.28
C THR A 157 16.37 -8.60 7.59
N LEU A 158 15.72 -8.89 6.46
CA LEU A 158 14.70 -8.01 5.90
C LEU A 158 13.36 -8.34 6.56
N MET A 159 12.73 -7.35 7.17
CA MET A 159 11.39 -7.45 7.76
C MET A 159 10.39 -6.65 6.93
N ALA A 160 9.20 -7.21 6.74
CA ALA A 160 8.05 -6.50 6.17
C ALA A 160 6.81 -6.69 7.05
N ASN A 161 6.18 -5.60 7.47
CA ASN A 161 4.85 -5.64 8.09
C ASN A 161 3.78 -5.36 7.03
N ILE A 162 2.81 -6.27 6.91
CA ILE A 162 1.78 -6.28 5.88
C ILE A 162 0.41 -6.28 6.56
N TYR A 163 -0.40 -5.28 6.25
CA TYR A 163 -1.76 -5.15 6.72
C TYR A 163 -2.74 -5.48 5.59
N GLN A 164 -3.85 -6.17 5.89
CA GLN A 164 -4.83 -6.59 4.88
C GLN A 164 -6.17 -5.86 4.96
N VAL A 165 -6.45 -5.18 6.08
CA VAL A 165 -7.76 -4.57 6.29
C VAL A 165 -7.96 -3.39 5.36
N GLY A 166 -9.04 -3.43 4.57
CA GLY A 166 -9.34 -2.42 3.55
C GLY A 166 -8.49 -2.53 2.29
N GLY A 167 -7.66 -3.56 2.20
CA GLY A 167 -6.74 -3.79 1.09
C GLY A 167 -5.36 -4.17 1.58
N LEU A 168 -4.68 -5.02 0.81
CA LEU A 168 -3.32 -5.44 1.15
C LEU A 168 -2.34 -4.28 0.94
N MET A 169 -1.60 -3.94 1.99
CA MET A 169 -0.54 -2.93 1.95
C MET A 169 0.63 -3.32 2.85
N ILE A 170 1.85 -2.95 2.43
CA ILE A 170 3.01 -2.96 3.31
C ILE A 170 3.02 -1.64 4.09
N ASP A 171 2.95 -1.75 5.41
CA ASP A 171 3.03 -0.60 6.32
C ASP A 171 4.49 -0.22 6.57
N LYS A 172 5.35 -1.23 6.76
CA LYS A 172 6.75 -1.04 7.15
C LYS A 172 7.68 -2.05 6.49
N LEU A 173 8.86 -1.56 6.11
CA LEU A 173 10.02 -2.34 5.73
C LEU A 173 11.18 -2.00 6.68
N ALA A 174 11.96 -2.99 7.10
CA ALA A 174 13.10 -2.72 7.98
C ALA A 174 14.25 -3.70 7.74
N LEU A 175 15.48 -3.19 7.87
CA LEU A 175 16.68 -4.01 7.99
C LEU A 175 17.00 -4.20 9.48
N LEU A 176 16.98 -5.45 9.93
CA LEU A 176 17.24 -5.84 11.31
C LEU A 176 18.53 -6.66 11.41
N ASN A 177 19.04 -6.82 12.62
CA ASN A 177 20.15 -7.73 12.88
C ASN A 177 19.78 -9.18 12.50
N PRO A 178 20.75 -10.02 12.12
CA PRO A 178 20.53 -11.45 11.87
C PRO A 178 19.82 -12.14 13.04
N GLY A 179 18.89 -13.04 12.72
CA GLY A 179 18.15 -13.79 13.74
C GLY A 179 17.09 -12.97 14.47
N ALA A 180 16.73 -11.79 13.98
CA ALA A 180 15.68 -10.95 14.56
C ALA A 180 14.34 -11.70 14.69
N ALA A 181 14.04 -12.61 13.77
CA ALA A 181 12.86 -13.46 13.83
C ALA A 181 12.76 -14.23 15.17
N THR A 182 13.87 -14.67 15.74
CA THR A 182 13.89 -15.43 17.01
C THR A 182 13.48 -14.61 18.23
N ALA A 183 13.54 -13.27 18.14
CA ALA A 183 13.10 -12.36 19.18
C ALA A 183 11.61 -12.00 19.05
N TRP A 184 10.92 -12.43 17.98
CA TRP A 184 9.54 -12.04 17.69
C TRP A 184 8.59 -12.26 18.87
N ASP A 185 8.57 -13.47 19.43
CA ASP A 185 7.68 -13.80 20.55
C ASP A 185 8.00 -13.01 21.82
N GLN A 186 9.24 -12.52 21.99
CA GLN A 186 9.66 -11.74 23.17
C GLN A 186 9.31 -10.26 23.06
N LEU A 187 9.11 -9.77 21.83
CA LEU A 187 8.74 -8.38 21.56
C LEU A 187 7.23 -8.15 21.66
N ARG A 188 6.45 -9.24 21.74
CA ARG A 188 4.98 -9.18 21.81
C ARG A 188 4.49 -9.15 23.25
N GLU A 189 3.46 -8.34 23.49
CA GLU A 189 2.86 -8.24 24.81
C GLU A 189 1.98 -9.47 25.12
N PRO A 190 1.91 -9.94 26.38
CA PRO A 190 1.20 -11.18 26.73
C PRO A 190 -0.29 -11.25 26.35
N ASN A 191 -0.94 -10.09 26.15
CA ASN A 191 -2.37 -10.00 25.84
C ASN A 191 -2.66 -9.58 24.39
N GLU A 192 -1.64 -9.50 23.53
CA GLU A 192 -1.83 -9.21 22.11
C GLU A 192 -2.36 -10.42 21.34
N VAL A 193 -3.11 -10.14 20.27
CA VAL A 193 -3.63 -11.15 19.34
C VAL A 193 -2.50 -12.06 18.86
N PRO A 194 -2.57 -13.39 19.06
CA PRO A 194 -1.47 -14.30 18.79
C PRO A 194 -1.02 -14.22 17.33
N MET A 195 0.29 -14.05 17.13
CA MET A 195 0.93 -14.08 15.82
C MET A 195 2.07 -15.10 15.84
N PRO A 196 1.78 -16.41 15.83
CA PRO A 196 2.81 -17.43 15.95
C PRO A 196 3.78 -17.36 14.76
N LEU A 197 5.07 -17.33 15.07
CA LEU A 197 6.12 -17.37 14.05
C LEU A 197 6.25 -18.78 13.47
N GLN A 198 6.17 -18.89 12.14
CA GLN A 198 6.34 -20.15 11.42
C GLN A 198 7.53 -20.05 10.47
N SER A 199 8.37 -21.08 10.43
CA SER A 199 9.40 -21.20 9.40
C SER A 199 8.75 -21.62 8.09
N VAL A 200 9.09 -20.91 7.02
CA VAL A 200 8.49 -21.08 5.68
C VAL A 200 9.63 -21.10 4.65
N PRO A 201 9.51 -21.85 3.53
CA PRO A 201 10.51 -21.78 2.47
C PRO A 201 10.75 -20.34 2.00
N VAL A 202 12.03 -19.98 1.86
CA VAL A 202 12.47 -18.63 1.45
C VAL A 202 11.74 -18.14 0.19
N ALA A 203 11.61 -19.00 -0.82
CA ALA A 203 10.95 -18.67 -2.07
C ALA A 203 9.48 -18.25 -1.89
N GLU A 204 8.75 -18.88 -0.96
CA GLU A 204 7.35 -18.54 -0.69
C GLU A 204 7.22 -17.20 0.05
N VAL A 205 8.14 -16.90 0.97
CA VAL A 205 8.15 -15.60 1.67
C VAL A 205 8.55 -14.46 0.73
N LEU A 206 9.50 -14.71 -0.19
CA LEU A 206 9.85 -13.74 -1.23
C LEU A 206 8.71 -13.52 -2.23
N ALA A 207 7.95 -14.56 -2.58
CA ALA A 207 6.75 -14.41 -3.41
C ALA A 207 5.67 -13.59 -2.72
N ASP A 208 5.44 -13.81 -1.41
CA ASP A 208 4.54 -13.00 -0.59
C ASP A 208 4.97 -11.52 -0.57
N LEU A 209 6.26 -11.25 -0.34
CA LEU A 209 6.81 -9.90 -0.33
C LEU A 209 6.64 -9.22 -1.69
N ALA A 210 6.97 -9.92 -2.79
CA ALA A 210 6.83 -9.39 -4.14
C ALA A 210 5.36 -9.10 -4.49
N HIS A 211 4.44 -9.97 -4.09
CA HIS A 211 3.01 -9.76 -4.23
C HIS A 211 2.54 -8.52 -3.48
N ALA A 212 3.00 -8.36 -2.24
CA ALA A 212 2.63 -7.25 -1.38
C ALA A 212 3.16 -5.91 -1.88
N LEU A 213 4.42 -5.87 -2.34
CA LEU A 213 5.01 -4.69 -2.97
C LEU A 213 4.23 -4.30 -4.23
N ARG A 214 3.87 -5.26 -5.09
CA ARG A 214 3.09 -4.99 -6.30
C ARG A 214 1.74 -4.33 -5.99
N ILE A 215 1.01 -4.82 -5.00
CA ILE A 215 -0.28 -4.25 -4.63
C ILE A 215 -0.09 -2.86 -4.00
N THR A 216 0.85 -2.73 -3.07
CA THR A 216 1.16 -1.44 -2.40
C THR A 216 1.52 -0.36 -3.42
N ASP A 217 2.27 -0.71 -4.46
CA ASP A 217 2.67 0.19 -5.54
C ASP A 217 1.50 0.66 -6.42
N MET A 218 0.43 -0.14 -6.49
CA MET A 218 -0.79 0.18 -7.24
C MET A 218 -1.78 1.02 -6.41
N THR A 219 -1.59 1.12 -5.09
CA THR A 219 -2.47 1.87 -4.21
C THR A 219 -2.27 3.39 -4.38
N TRP A 220 -3.38 4.12 -4.49
CA TRP A 220 -3.39 5.58 -4.58
C TRP A 220 -4.25 6.21 -3.48
N PRO A 221 -3.81 7.30 -2.82
CA PRO A 221 -2.52 7.96 -2.99
C PRO A 221 -1.35 7.08 -2.53
N ARG A 222 -0.17 7.31 -3.11
CA ARG A 222 1.07 6.66 -2.65
C ARG A 222 1.33 7.06 -1.20
N THR A 223 1.80 6.12 -0.39
CA THR A 223 2.28 6.45 0.96
C THR A 223 3.53 7.32 0.87
N THR A 224 3.68 8.22 1.83
CA THR A 224 4.89 9.03 2.02
C THR A 224 5.64 8.63 3.29
N ASP A 225 5.30 7.47 3.88
CA ASP A 225 5.97 6.97 5.07
C ASP A 225 7.39 6.51 4.74
N GLU A 226 8.36 7.07 5.45
CA GLU A 226 9.79 6.74 5.32
C GLU A 226 10.05 5.28 5.70
N ASP A 227 9.30 4.72 6.66
CA ASP A 227 9.41 3.32 7.09
C ASP A 227 9.11 2.32 5.94
N PHE A 228 8.39 2.74 4.91
CA PHE A 228 8.20 1.96 3.68
C PHE A 228 9.11 2.45 2.55
N CYS A 229 9.11 3.76 2.29
CA CYS A 229 9.75 4.34 1.10
C CYS A 229 11.26 4.08 1.09
N ASP A 230 11.93 4.16 2.24
CA ASP A 230 13.39 4.10 2.32
C ASP A 230 13.95 2.74 1.89
N HIS A 231 13.21 1.67 2.13
CA HIS A 231 13.63 0.30 1.85
C HIS A 231 12.89 -0.35 0.68
N ARG A 232 11.96 0.37 0.03
CA ARG A 232 11.10 -0.17 -1.04
C ARG A 232 11.90 -0.73 -2.22
N ALA A 233 12.85 0.02 -2.77
CA ALA A 233 13.61 -0.42 -3.94
C ALA A 233 14.56 -1.58 -3.58
N LEU A 234 15.14 -1.55 -2.38
CA LEU A 234 15.92 -2.66 -1.84
C LEU A 234 15.07 -3.93 -1.69
N ALA A 235 13.87 -3.83 -1.10
CA ALA A 235 12.98 -4.98 -0.98
C ALA A 235 12.63 -5.57 -2.35
N TRP A 236 12.31 -4.72 -3.32
CA TRP A 236 12.10 -5.12 -4.71
C TRP A 236 13.31 -5.83 -5.31
N SER A 237 14.54 -5.33 -5.13
CA SER A 237 15.74 -5.96 -5.70
C SER A 237 15.98 -7.37 -5.17
N ARG A 238 15.47 -7.68 -3.97
CA ARG A 238 15.59 -9.00 -3.36
C ARG A 238 14.52 -10.00 -3.80
N CYS A 239 13.31 -9.55 -4.13
CA CYS A 239 12.18 -10.45 -4.37
C CYS A 239 11.57 -10.39 -5.78
N ARG A 240 12.04 -9.49 -6.66
CA ARG A 240 11.42 -9.27 -8.00
C ARG A 240 11.25 -10.56 -8.81
N ASP A 241 12.25 -11.44 -8.78
CA ASP A 241 12.25 -12.70 -9.55
C ASP A 241 11.25 -13.75 -9.00
N TYR A 242 10.66 -13.50 -7.83
CA TYR A 242 9.67 -14.36 -7.18
C TYR A 242 8.24 -13.86 -7.40
N LEU A 243 8.04 -12.83 -8.22
CA LEU A 243 6.72 -12.24 -8.42
C LEU A 243 5.73 -13.29 -8.97
N PRO A 244 4.64 -13.60 -8.24
CA PRO A 244 3.67 -14.56 -8.71
C PRO A 244 2.79 -13.99 -9.83
N GLU A 245 2.16 -14.87 -10.60
CA GLU A 245 1.06 -14.49 -11.48
C GLU A 245 -0.07 -13.82 -10.68
N TRP A 246 -0.92 -13.03 -11.35
CA TRP A 246 -2.08 -12.45 -10.70
C TRP A 246 -3.02 -13.57 -10.25
N PRO A 247 -3.37 -13.65 -8.95
CA PRO A 247 -4.31 -14.65 -8.49
C PRO A 247 -5.67 -14.41 -9.15
N GLU A 248 -6.28 -15.48 -9.69
CA GLU A 248 -7.68 -15.42 -10.11
C GLU A 248 -8.55 -15.34 -8.87
N HIS A 249 -9.31 -14.25 -8.74
CA HIS A 249 -10.30 -14.14 -7.67
C HIS A 249 -11.45 -15.11 -7.96
N THR A 250 -11.51 -16.18 -7.19
CA THR A 250 -12.63 -17.12 -7.19
C THR A 250 -13.50 -16.80 -6.00
N GLY A 251 -14.59 -16.06 -6.22
CA GLY A 251 -15.57 -15.78 -5.18
C GLY A 251 -16.19 -17.06 -4.60
N LEU A 252 -16.86 -16.91 -3.45
CA LEU A 252 -17.47 -18.01 -2.73
C LEU A 252 -18.51 -18.73 -3.63
N PRO A 253 -18.40 -20.05 -3.85
CA PRO A 253 -19.38 -20.77 -4.66
C PRO A 253 -20.81 -20.61 -4.11
N GLU A 254 -21.77 -20.34 -4.99
CA GLU A 254 -23.16 -20.04 -4.61
C GLU A 254 -23.81 -21.13 -3.74
N GLN A 255 -23.46 -22.40 -3.96
CA GLN A 255 -23.93 -23.50 -3.10
C GLN A 255 -23.39 -23.37 -1.67
N ARG A 256 -22.12 -22.99 -1.51
CA ARG A 256 -21.51 -22.78 -0.19
C ARG A 256 -22.09 -21.55 0.49
N ARG A 257 -22.33 -20.48 -0.28
CA ARG A 257 -22.98 -19.26 0.20
C ARG A 257 -24.35 -19.56 0.82
N ARG A 258 -25.23 -20.25 0.10
CA ARG A 258 -26.55 -20.67 0.62
C ARG A 258 -26.46 -21.51 1.89
N GLN A 259 -25.55 -22.48 1.91
CA GLN A 259 -25.32 -23.32 3.09
C GLN A 259 -24.90 -22.50 4.31
N LEU A 260 -23.98 -21.53 4.16
CA LEU A 260 -23.54 -20.70 5.27
C LEU A 260 -24.68 -19.85 5.85
N VAL A 261 -25.56 -19.33 5.00
CA VAL A 261 -26.74 -18.58 5.45
C VAL A 261 -27.71 -19.51 6.21
N GLU A 262 -27.99 -20.70 5.68
CA GLU A 262 -28.85 -21.69 6.37
C GLU A 262 -28.27 -22.13 7.73
N ASP A 263 -26.97 -22.42 7.77
CA ASP A 263 -26.26 -22.78 9.00
C ASP A 263 -26.32 -21.65 10.03
N PHE A 264 -26.13 -20.40 9.58
CA PHE A 264 -26.20 -19.22 10.44
C PHE A 264 -27.60 -18.99 11.02
N LEU A 265 -28.65 -19.06 10.19
CA LEU A 265 -30.04 -18.89 10.63
C LEU A 265 -30.43 -19.95 11.65
N THR A 266 -29.94 -21.17 11.46
CA THR A 266 -30.08 -22.26 12.43
C THR A 266 -29.35 -21.95 13.75
N ASP A 267 -28.12 -21.43 13.71
CA ASP A 267 -27.35 -21.05 14.91
C ASP A 267 -28.02 -19.95 15.75
N ILE A 268 -28.55 -18.92 15.09
CA ILE A 268 -29.22 -17.82 15.78
C ILE A 268 -30.65 -18.17 16.23
N GLY A 269 -31.21 -19.28 15.74
CA GLY A 269 -32.56 -19.72 16.05
C GLY A 269 -33.65 -18.84 15.46
N SER A 270 -33.37 -18.16 14.35
CA SER A 270 -34.29 -17.27 13.63
C SER A 270 -34.17 -17.50 12.14
N ASP A 271 -35.30 -17.76 11.47
CA ASP A 271 -35.41 -17.91 10.02
C ASP A 271 -36.35 -16.83 9.48
N ASP A 272 -36.01 -15.57 9.75
CA ASP A 272 -36.71 -14.40 9.26
C ASP A 272 -35.95 -13.75 8.10
N ASP A 273 -36.69 -13.06 7.23
CA ASP A 273 -36.15 -12.44 6.02
C ASP A 273 -35.10 -11.36 6.32
N VAL A 274 -35.21 -10.65 7.46
CA VAL A 274 -34.27 -9.58 7.85
C VAL A 274 -32.91 -10.19 8.21
N SER A 275 -32.89 -11.20 9.07
CA SER A 275 -31.66 -11.91 9.45
C SER A 275 -30.98 -12.56 8.25
N ARG A 276 -31.77 -13.15 7.34
CA ARG A 276 -31.28 -13.75 6.10
C ARG A 276 -30.62 -12.70 5.19
N SER A 277 -31.32 -11.59 4.95
CA SER A 277 -30.81 -10.50 4.11
C SER A 277 -29.52 -9.89 4.67
N LEU A 278 -29.43 -9.70 5.99
CA LEU A 278 -28.21 -9.21 6.63
C LEU A 278 -27.05 -10.22 6.55
N ALA A 279 -27.31 -11.52 6.70
CA ALA A 279 -26.28 -12.55 6.54
C ALA A 279 -25.72 -12.59 5.11
N GLU A 280 -26.58 -12.45 4.10
CA GLU A 280 -26.16 -12.31 2.71
C GLU A 280 -25.32 -11.05 2.50
N LEU A 281 -25.71 -9.92 3.08
CA LEU A 281 -24.95 -8.67 3.02
C LEU A 281 -23.55 -8.82 3.62
N PHE A 282 -23.42 -9.53 4.75
CA PHE A 282 -22.12 -9.79 5.38
C PHE A 282 -21.25 -10.72 4.53
N LEU A 283 -21.85 -11.67 3.81
CA LEU A 283 -21.12 -12.50 2.85
C LEU A 283 -20.68 -11.70 1.62
N ASP A 284 -21.48 -10.74 1.15
CA ASP A 284 -21.08 -9.84 0.06
C ASP A 284 -19.88 -8.98 0.45
N TYR A 285 -19.90 -8.44 1.67
CA TYR A 285 -18.75 -7.73 2.22
C TYR A 285 -17.54 -8.67 2.35
N GLY A 286 -17.73 -9.81 3.02
CA GLY A 286 -16.65 -10.75 3.29
C GLY A 286 -15.97 -11.25 2.01
N ASP A 287 -16.74 -11.72 1.04
CA ASP A 287 -16.21 -12.30 -0.20
C ASP A 287 -15.59 -11.24 -1.12
N GLY A 288 -16.15 -10.03 -1.14
CA GLY A 288 -15.70 -8.96 -2.02
C GLY A 288 -14.58 -8.09 -1.46
N TYR A 289 -14.40 -8.03 -0.13
CA TYR A 289 -13.54 -7.03 0.52
C TYR A 289 -12.54 -7.61 1.52
N ILE A 290 -12.81 -8.76 2.14
CA ILE A 290 -11.88 -9.39 3.09
C ILE A 290 -10.93 -10.30 2.30
N GLY A 291 -9.69 -9.85 2.07
CA GLY A 291 -8.70 -10.56 1.27
C GLY A 291 -8.36 -11.98 1.79
N ALA A 292 -8.43 -12.19 3.10
CA ALA A 292 -8.22 -13.49 3.74
C ALA A 292 -9.38 -14.48 3.55
N GLY A 293 -10.55 -14.00 3.13
CA GLY A 293 -11.74 -14.80 2.81
C GLY A 293 -12.99 -14.41 3.59
N ALA A 294 -14.17 -14.81 3.09
CA ALA A 294 -15.47 -14.29 3.50
C ALA A 294 -15.85 -14.42 4.99
N LEU A 295 -15.16 -15.29 5.74
CA LEU A 295 -15.41 -15.53 7.16
C LEU A 295 -14.26 -15.02 8.07
N ARG A 296 -13.21 -14.42 7.51
CA ARG A 296 -11.99 -13.98 8.22
C ARG A 296 -12.13 -12.56 8.77
N TRP A 297 -13.13 -12.36 9.63
CA TRP A 297 -13.39 -11.05 10.24
C TRP A 297 -12.34 -10.69 11.30
N SER A 298 -11.87 -9.44 11.26
CA SER A 298 -11.02 -8.82 12.29
C SER A 298 -11.73 -7.57 12.88
N PRO A 299 -11.24 -6.99 13.98
CA PRO A 299 -11.80 -5.74 14.50
C PRO A 299 -11.75 -4.60 13.46
N GLY A 300 -10.68 -4.56 12.66
CA GLY A 300 -10.52 -3.58 11.58
C GLY A 300 -11.54 -3.79 10.45
N GLU A 301 -11.91 -5.03 10.12
CA GLU A 301 -12.95 -5.30 9.13
C GLU A 301 -14.34 -4.87 9.61
N VAL A 302 -14.62 -5.03 10.90
CA VAL A 302 -15.87 -4.53 11.51
C VAL A 302 -15.92 -3.01 11.47
N MET A 303 -14.80 -2.35 11.78
CA MET A 303 -14.66 -0.90 11.65
C MET A 303 -15.01 -0.47 10.21
N LEU A 304 -14.33 -1.00 9.20
CA LEU A 304 -14.54 -0.61 7.80
C LEU A 304 -15.95 -0.92 7.31
N LEU A 305 -16.54 -2.06 7.70
CA LEU A 305 -17.93 -2.37 7.38
C LEU A 305 -18.86 -1.26 7.88
N LEU A 306 -18.73 -0.88 9.15
CA LEU A 306 -19.64 0.04 9.82
C LEU A 306 -19.41 1.51 9.43
N THR A 307 -18.16 1.92 9.26
CA THR A 307 -17.81 3.35 9.10
C THR A 307 -17.57 3.77 7.65
N ASP A 308 -17.32 2.84 6.74
CA ASP A 308 -17.15 3.13 5.30
C ASP A 308 -18.15 2.36 4.44
N TRP A 309 -18.09 1.02 4.45
CA TRP A 309 -18.76 0.23 3.43
C TRP A 309 -20.29 0.32 3.49
N LEU A 310 -20.91 0.14 4.66
CA LEU A 310 -22.36 0.20 4.82
C LEU A 310 -22.90 1.62 4.51
N PRO A 311 -22.39 2.71 5.13
CA PRO A 311 -22.81 4.07 4.80
C PRO A 311 -22.70 4.37 3.30
N ARG A 312 -21.61 3.93 2.68
CA ARG A 312 -21.29 4.23 1.29
C ARG A 312 -22.06 3.39 0.28
N LYS A 313 -22.28 2.10 0.53
CA LYS A 313 -22.72 1.13 -0.49
C LYS A 313 -24.06 0.46 -0.21
N ALA A 314 -24.41 0.24 1.05
CA ALA A 314 -25.60 -0.51 1.41
C ALA A 314 -26.85 0.38 1.53
N VAL A 315 -27.99 -0.17 1.13
CA VAL A 315 -29.32 0.38 1.42
C VAL A 315 -29.96 -0.56 2.43
N LEU A 316 -30.30 -0.02 3.59
CA LEU A 316 -30.93 -0.76 4.68
C LEU A 316 -32.27 -0.11 5.02
N ASP A 317 -33.33 -0.93 5.10
CA ASP A 317 -34.61 -0.51 5.65
C ASP A 317 -34.55 -0.37 7.18
N VAL A 318 -35.65 0.09 7.78
CA VAL A 318 -35.72 0.37 9.22
C VAL A 318 -35.55 -0.91 10.05
N ASP A 319 -36.11 -2.04 9.59
CA ASP A 319 -36.07 -3.30 10.33
C ASP A 319 -34.65 -3.89 10.28
N GLN A 320 -34.00 -3.85 9.11
CA GLN A 320 -32.59 -4.20 8.93
C GLN A 320 -31.67 -3.34 9.78
N ARG A 321 -31.85 -2.01 9.81
CA ARG A 321 -31.02 -1.11 10.64
C ARG A 321 -31.18 -1.41 12.13
N ASN A 322 -32.40 -1.69 12.59
CA ASN A 322 -32.66 -2.04 13.99
C ASN A 322 -32.06 -3.41 14.36
N ALA A 323 -32.11 -4.37 13.43
CA ALA A 323 -31.58 -5.72 13.64
C ALA A 323 -30.05 -5.81 13.47
N LEU A 324 -29.45 -4.92 12.66
CA LEU A 324 -28.03 -4.96 12.26
C LEU A 324 -27.07 -5.21 13.43
N PRO A 325 -27.11 -4.47 14.56
CA PRO A 325 -26.12 -4.66 15.62
C PRO A 325 -26.20 -6.06 16.24
N PHE A 326 -27.42 -6.58 16.44
CA PHE A 326 -27.63 -7.91 16.99
C PHE A 326 -27.18 -9.00 16.01
N VAL A 327 -27.64 -8.91 14.76
CA VAL A 327 -27.35 -9.91 13.72
C VAL A 327 -25.85 -9.92 13.39
N LEU A 328 -25.19 -8.77 13.32
CA LEU A 328 -23.75 -8.68 13.08
C LEU A 328 -22.95 -9.36 14.19
N ARG A 329 -23.23 -9.09 15.48
CA ARG A 329 -22.53 -9.77 16.59
C ARG A 329 -22.68 -11.29 16.54
N ARG A 330 -23.87 -11.77 16.21
CA ARG A 330 -24.14 -13.20 16.02
C ARG A 330 -23.37 -13.76 14.83
N TRP A 331 -23.36 -13.04 13.71
CA TRP A 331 -22.62 -13.40 12.50
C TRP A 331 -21.13 -13.52 12.76
N LEU A 332 -20.52 -12.52 13.41
CA LEU A 332 -19.09 -12.54 13.76
C LEU A 332 -18.74 -13.74 14.66
N THR A 333 -19.59 -14.01 15.65
CA THR A 333 -19.41 -15.19 16.52
C THR A 333 -19.48 -16.48 15.71
N PHE A 334 -20.48 -16.62 14.83
CA PHE A 334 -20.65 -17.78 13.95
C PHE A 334 -19.45 -17.95 12.99
N ALA A 335 -19.12 -16.91 12.22
CA ALA A 335 -18.09 -16.94 11.20
C ALA A 335 -16.71 -17.31 11.79
N LEU A 336 -16.34 -16.69 12.92
CA LEU A 336 -15.04 -16.94 13.54
C LEU A 336 -14.99 -18.28 14.29
N THR A 337 -16.12 -18.75 14.83
CA THR A 337 -16.22 -20.12 15.37
C THR A 337 -16.01 -21.16 14.26
N GLN A 338 -16.54 -20.92 13.07
CA GLN A 338 -16.31 -21.79 11.90
C GLN A 338 -14.84 -21.80 11.45
N GLN A 339 -14.09 -20.72 11.73
CA GLN A 339 -12.64 -20.68 11.51
C GLN A 339 -11.82 -21.29 12.67
N GLY A 340 -12.47 -21.76 13.73
CA GLY A 340 -11.81 -22.34 14.90
C GLY A 340 -11.08 -21.31 15.78
N ILE A 341 -11.47 -20.03 15.71
CA ILE A 341 -10.85 -18.98 16.52
C ILE A 341 -11.31 -19.09 17.97
N ASP A 342 -10.37 -18.95 18.90
CA ASP A 342 -10.69 -19.00 20.34
C ASP A 342 -11.64 -17.87 20.75
N ARG A 343 -12.55 -18.20 21.67
CA ARG A 343 -13.61 -17.29 22.14
C ARG A 343 -13.10 -15.92 22.61
N GLN A 344 -11.92 -15.88 23.24
CA GLN A 344 -11.32 -14.63 23.73
C GLN A 344 -10.95 -13.65 22.60
N TRP A 345 -10.62 -14.17 21.42
CA TRP A 345 -10.29 -13.34 20.24
C TRP A 345 -11.57 -12.98 19.49
N ILE A 346 -12.54 -13.91 19.42
CA ILE A 346 -13.89 -13.61 18.90
C ILE A 346 -14.52 -12.42 19.65
N SER A 347 -14.37 -12.36 20.99
CA SER A 347 -14.93 -11.24 21.76
C SER A 347 -14.37 -9.88 21.32
N LEU A 348 -13.09 -9.77 20.95
CA LEU A 348 -12.53 -8.50 20.48
C LEU A 348 -13.19 -8.03 19.17
N VAL A 349 -13.48 -8.95 18.26
CA VAL A 349 -14.17 -8.63 17.00
C VAL A 349 -15.63 -8.25 17.25
N VAL A 350 -16.30 -8.94 18.18
CA VAL A 350 -17.68 -8.63 18.58
C VAL A 350 -17.77 -7.27 19.29
N ASP A 351 -16.83 -6.95 20.17
CA ASP A 351 -16.76 -5.68 20.91
C ASP A 351 -16.48 -4.49 19.96
N ALA A 352 -15.82 -4.73 18.83
CA ALA A 352 -15.63 -3.72 17.79
C ALA A 352 -16.98 -3.21 17.23
N VAL A 353 -18.04 -4.03 17.24
CA VAL A 353 -19.38 -3.57 16.82
C VAL A 353 -19.85 -2.44 17.72
N ASP A 354 -19.79 -2.60 19.04
CA ASP A 354 -20.24 -1.55 19.96
C ASP A 354 -19.33 -0.32 19.94
N THR A 355 -18.06 -0.52 19.60
CA THR A 355 -17.09 0.57 19.45
C THR A 355 -17.44 1.48 18.28
N PHE A 356 -17.80 0.91 17.12
CA PHE A 356 -18.02 1.67 15.88
C PHE A 356 -19.49 1.93 15.54
N LEU A 357 -20.43 1.37 16.30
CA LEU A 357 -21.87 1.56 16.07
C LEU A 357 -22.30 3.05 16.13
N PRO A 358 -21.78 3.90 17.05
CA PRO A 358 -22.11 5.32 17.04
C PRO A 358 -21.72 6.00 15.72
N GLU A 359 -20.51 5.72 15.22
CA GLU A 359 -20.00 6.28 13.96
C GLU A 359 -20.83 5.81 12.75
N PHE A 360 -21.27 4.55 12.75
CA PHE A 360 -22.21 4.06 11.75
C PHE A 360 -23.52 4.86 11.74
N HIS A 361 -24.11 5.13 12.90
CA HIS A 361 -25.35 5.90 12.97
C HIS A 361 -25.19 7.33 12.44
N ASP A 362 -24.07 7.96 12.76
CA ASP A 362 -23.77 9.31 12.26
C ASP A 362 -23.52 9.30 10.74
N ALA A 363 -22.77 8.33 10.22
CA ALA A 363 -22.37 8.26 8.81
C ALA A 363 -23.50 7.77 7.88
N PHE A 364 -24.36 6.85 8.33
CA PHE A 364 -25.33 6.20 7.44
C PHE A 364 -26.41 7.15 6.91
N ASP A 365 -26.82 8.12 7.73
CA ASP A 365 -27.80 9.15 7.38
C ASP A 365 -27.15 10.40 6.74
N ASP A 366 -25.81 10.46 6.67
CA ASP A 366 -25.09 11.52 5.96
C ASP A 366 -25.00 11.20 4.46
N GLU A 367 -25.79 11.91 3.65
CA GLU A 367 -25.78 11.79 2.18
C GLU A 367 -24.40 12.09 1.56
N THR A 368 -23.54 12.85 2.25
CA THR A 368 -22.18 13.14 1.77
C THR A 368 -21.24 11.95 1.90
N ALA A 369 -21.56 10.99 2.78
CA ALA A 369 -20.85 9.72 2.92
C ALA A 369 -21.28 8.66 1.88
N TRP A 370 -22.36 8.91 1.13
CA TRP A 370 -22.89 7.94 0.18
C TRP A 370 -22.00 7.81 -1.06
N GLY A 371 -21.75 6.57 -1.46
CA GLY A 371 -21.07 6.27 -2.72
C GLY A 371 -21.96 6.56 -3.93
N PRO A 372 -21.36 6.73 -5.13
CA PRO A 372 -22.11 7.05 -6.35
C PRO A 372 -23.25 6.08 -6.65
N GLY A 373 -23.06 4.77 -6.42
CA GLY A 373 -24.10 3.76 -6.64
C GLY A 373 -25.32 3.96 -5.75
N LYS A 374 -25.11 4.23 -4.46
CA LYS A 374 -26.20 4.48 -3.49
C LYS A 374 -26.94 5.77 -3.81
N GLN A 375 -26.23 6.84 -4.18
CA GLN A 375 -26.82 8.09 -4.65
C GLN A 375 -27.70 7.89 -5.89
N VAL A 376 -27.25 7.07 -6.85
CA VAL A 376 -28.05 6.71 -8.02
C VAL A 376 -29.32 5.96 -7.60
N VAL A 377 -29.21 4.91 -6.78
CA VAL A 377 -30.37 4.14 -6.32
C VAL A 377 -31.39 5.02 -5.58
N ALA A 378 -30.93 5.91 -4.70
CA ALA A 378 -31.78 6.86 -4.01
C ALA A 378 -32.53 7.77 -5.00
N ALA A 379 -31.81 8.37 -5.95
CA ALA A 379 -32.41 9.24 -6.96
C ALA A 379 -33.36 8.52 -7.91
N LEU A 380 -33.11 7.25 -8.23
CA LEU A 380 -34.05 6.41 -9.00
C LEU A 380 -35.32 6.10 -8.20
N SER A 381 -35.17 5.83 -6.91
CA SER A 381 -36.29 5.55 -6.01
C SER A 381 -37.18 6.78 -5.82
N GLU A 382 -36.59 7.96 -5.66
CA GLU A 382 -37.32 9.25 -5.61
C GLU A 382 -38.12 9.52 -6.90
N ARG A 383 -37.61 9.03 -8.05
CA ARG A 383 -38.28 9.11 -9.35
C ARG A 383 -39.36 8.02 -9.53
N GLY A 384 -39.54 7.14 -8.55
CA GLY A 384 -40.50 6.03 -8.61
C GLY A 384 -40.12 4.96 -9.64
N VAL A 385 -38.83 4.80 -9.96
CA VAL A 385 -38.35 3.78 -10.90
C VAL A 385 -38.42 2.41 -10.23
N ASP A 386 -39.01 1.43 -10.91
CA ASP A 386 -38.97 0.04 -10.48
C ASP A 386 -37.55 -0.51 -10.64
N LEU A 387 -36.86 -0.69 -9.51
CA LEU A 387 -35.47 -1.18 -9.47
C LEU A 387 -35.34 -2.64 -9.90
N THR A 388 -36.45 -3.38 -10.01
CA THR A 388 -36.47 -4.77 -10.50
C THR A 388 -36.55 -4.85 -12.03
N ASP A 389 -36.93 -3.76 -12.70
CA ASP A 389 -36.92 -3.66 -14.16
C ASP A 389 -35.60 -3.07 -14.66
N ARG A 390 -34.73 -3.95 -15.17
CA ARG A 390 -33.42 -3.56 -15.71
C ARG A 390 -33.51 -2.51 -16.81
N HIS A 391 -34.54 -2.55 -17.66
CA HIS A 391 -34.70 -1.57 -18.73
C HIS A 391 -35.07 -0.19 -18.18
N ALA A 392 -35.98 -0.14 -17.20
CA ALA A 392 -36.35 1.10 -16.53
C ALA A 392 -35.17 1.73 -15.77
N VAL A 393 -34.36 0.90 -15.10
CA VAL A 393 -33.12 1.33 -14.44
C VAL A 393 -32.12 1.88 -15.44
N ASP A 394 -31.82 1.17 -16.52
CA ASP A 394 -30.84 1.59 -17.53
C ASP A 394 -31.24 2.90 -18.26
N ASP A 395 -32.54 3.08 -18.52
CA ASP A 395 -33.09 4.34 -19.08
C ASP A 395 -32.94 5.49 -18.08
N ALA A 396 -33.31 5.28 -16.82
CA ALA A 396 -33.27 6.30 -15.80
C ALA A 396 -31.83 6.69 -15.38
N ILE A 397 -30.88 5.75 -15.35
CA ILE A 397 -29.45 6.03 -15.15
C ILE A 397 -28.91 6.91 -16.28
N ARG A 398 -29.25 6.60 -17.54
CA ARG A 398 -28.84 7.42 -18.69
C ARG A 398 -29.36 8.85 -18.59
N GLN A 399 -30.63 9.01 -18.20
CA GLN A 399 -31.22 10.34 -18.00
C GLN A 399 -30.54 11.11 -16.86
N LEU A 400 -30.28 10.45 -15.73
CA LEU A 400 -29.63 11.04 -14.57
C LEU A 400 -28.19 11.49 -14.87
N ASN A 401 -27.43 10.67 -15.61
CA ASN A 401 -26.09 11.05 -16.08
C ASN A 401 -26.13 12.26 -17.03
N ALA A 402 -27.11 12.31 -17.94
CA ALA A 402 -27.27 13.44 -18.87
C ALA A 402 -27.60 14.76 -18.15
N GLU A 403 -28.45 14.70 -17.11
CA GLU A 403 -28.79 15.85 -16.26
C GLU A 403 -27.57 16.34 -15.45
N GLN A 404 -26.80 15.43 -14.86
CA GLN A 404 -25.57 15.78 -14.13
C GLN A 404 -24.50 16.40 -15.04
N LEU A 405 -24.30 15.85 -16.24
CA LEU A 405 -23.42 16.43 -17.26
C LEU A 405 -23.89 17.83 -17.67
N ALA A 406 -25.19 18.01 -17.92
CA ALA A 406 -25.75 19.31 -18.24
C ALA A 406 -25.57 20.33 -17.10
N HIS A 407 -25.63 19.89 -15.84
CA HIS A 407 -25.39 20.75 -14.68
C HIS A 407 -23.92 21.16 -14.54
N ARG A 408 -22.97 20.25 -14.78
CA ARG A 408 -21.52 20.54 -14.74
C ARG A 408 -21.04 21.42 -15.89
N LEU A 409 -21.79 21.48 -16.98
CA LEU A 409 -21.51 22.30 -18.16
C LEU A 409 -22.20 23.67 -18.14
N ARG A 410 -22.95 24.00 -17.06
CA ARG A 410 -23.45 25.35 -16.85
C ARG A 410 -22.34 26.23 -16.25
N PRO A 411 -22.11 27.45 -16.78
CA PRO A 411 -21.04 28.34 -16.35
C PRO A 411 -21.19 28.87 -14.93
#